data_AF-A0A8J1JM68-F1
#
_entry.id   AF-A0A8J1JM68-F1
#
_cell.length_a   1.000
_cell.length_b   1.000
_cell.length_c   1.000
_cell.angle_alpha   90.00
_cell.angle_beta   90.00
_cell.angle_gamma   90.00
#
_symmetry.space_group_name_H-M   'P 1'
#
loop_
_entity.id
_entity.type
_entity.pdbx_description
1 polymer ?
#
loop_
_entity_poly.entity_id
_entity_poly.type
_entity_poly.pdbx_seq_one_letter_code
_entity_poly.pdbx_strand_id
1 'polypeptide(L)'
;MELSKKRSLSPSGEVLDRAKSFREEEPNKDWSQVRSQEIETREAANQQESCKTEQKDQNEIIKRRRSEEKESENEKKTSENGRIKKRRIEGQLEKEEQTEKKTNEDGRFKRKRSEEEQKEKESQAEEKPREDPLEGGSGQKRSRVDTRRPVPLDIKNYKFHAELGQGGFGQVMLASFRPNKQLVAIKVLKKQSEKINPYTVAREANLLKISRECAFLCHSYATFQSELEAFLVLEYCSGKSIWEMIGRKGNLPESRIIDLKPDNILVDKDGHIKIGDFGLAQVGMIGQEKIRGIAGTPGYRAPELLWTLYNAGADWWSFGATMYEMATGELPFSPSGSILEQILAINMYQPRYPEYLSEEMLDLLPKLLRYDETQRLGLHGHIREHAFYRTINWEDLEHRRLKPPFQPGMPSADDFDEYQVAFSPHSSNKETNWKDFSYVDPSWNWQE
;
A
#
# COMPACT_ATOMS: atom_id res chain seq x y z
N MET A 1 -24.05 5.01 -58.64
CA MET A 1 -24.61 4.27 -57.48
C MET A 1 -23.45 3.62 -56.74
N GLU A 2 -23.65 3.22 -55.48
CA GLU A 2 -22.81 2.30 -54.69
C GLU A 2 -21.27 2.46 -54.70
N LEU A 3 -20.75 3.04 -53.61
CA LEU A 3 -19.41 2.74 -53.10
C LEU A 3 -19.57 1.89 -51.83
N SER A 4 -19.32 0.58 -51.93
CA SER A 4 -19.51 -0.34 -50.79
C SER A 4 -18.43 -0.17 -49.72
N LYS A 5 -18.82 -0.05 -48.45
CA LYS A 5 -17.89 0.01 -47.32
C LYS A 5 -17.33 -1.37 -46.98
N LYS A 6 -16.06 -1.65 -47.34
CA LYS A 6 -15.32 -2.77 -46.74
C LYS A 6 -15.02 -2.46 -45.27
N ARG A 7 -15.72 -3.10 -44.33
CA ARG A 7 -15.28 -3.20 -42.93
C ARG A 7 -14.15 -4.23 -42.86
N SER A 8 -13.02 -3.85 -42.27
CA SER A 8 -11.99 -4.80 -41.86
C SER A 8 -12.47 -5.55 -40.61
N LEU A 9 -12.74 -6.84 -40.75
CA LEU A 9 -12.92 -7.74 -39.60
C LEU A 9 -11.57 -8.04 -38.94
N SER A 10 -11.58 -8.37 -37.65
CA SER A 10 -10.38 -8.77 -36.92
C SER A 10 -9.93 -10.20 -37.31
N PRO A 11 -8.62 -10.52 -37.29
CA PRO A 11 -8.11 -11.84 -37.69
C PRO A 11 -8.69 -13.04 -36.92
N SER A 12 -9.30 -12.79 -35.75
CA SER A 12 -9.98 -13.79 -34.93
C SER A 12 -11.25 -14.37 -35.57
N GLY A 13 -11.94 -13.64 -36.45
CA GLY A 13 -13.22 -14.08 -37.01
C GLY A 13 -13.09 -15.21 -38.02
N GLU A 14 -12.25 -15.02 -39.05
CA GLU A 14 -12.13 -15.96 -40.18
C GLU A 14 -11.58 -17.34 -39.75
N VAL A 15 -10.80 -17.40 -38.67
CA VAL A 15 -10.29 -18.66 -38.11
C VAL A 15 -11.40 -19.50 -37.49
N LEU A 16 -12.38 -18.87 -36.82
CA LEU A 16 -13.42 -19.54 -36.06
C LEU A 16 -14.50 -20.20 -36.93
N ASP A 17 -14.80 -19.63 -38.10
CA ASP A 17 -15.74 -20.24 -39.05
C ASP A 17 -15.05 -21.25 -39.98
N ARG A 18 -13.80 -20.99 -40.39
CA ARG A 18 -13.00 -21.97 -41.16
C ARG A 18 -12.74 -23.25 -40.36
N ALA A 19 -12.52 -23.15 -39.05
CA ALA A 19 -12.38 -24.32 -38.18
C ALA A 19 -13.66 -25.17 -38.03
N LYS A 20 -14.84 -24.64 -38.41
CA LYS A 20 -16.11 -25.39 -38.40
C LYS A 20 -16.30 -26.16 -39.71
N SER A 21 -16.12 -25.52 -40.86
CA SER A 21 -16.38 -26.18 -42.16
C SER A 21 -15.47 -27.38 -42.41
N PHE A 22 -14.19 -27.32 -42.00
CA PHE A 22 -13.23 -28.42 -42.17
C PHE A 22 -13.56 -29.69 -41.35
N ARG A 23 -14.54 -29.67 -40.44
CA ARG A 23 -14.96 -30.85 -39.67
C ARG A 23 -16.00 -31.73 -40.36
N GLU A 24 -16.62 -31.26 -41.44
CA GLU A 24 -17.76 -31.96 -42.07
C GLU A 24 -17.33 -32.83 -43.28
N GLU A 25 -16.15 -32.60 -43.87
CA GLU A 25 -15.72 -33.25 -45.12
C GLU A 25 -14.89 -34.54 -44.93
N GLU A 26 -14.09 -34.69 -43.86
CA GLU A 26 -13.28 -35.89 -43.62
C GLU A 26 -13.26 -36.35 -42.14
N PRO A 27 -14.17 -37.25 -41.72
CA PRO A 27 -14.29 -37.71 -40.33
C PRO A 27 -13.22 -38.75 -39.90
N ASN A 28 -12.46 -39.33 -40.84
CA ASN A 28 -11.49 -40.43 -40.58
C ASN A 28 -10.01 -40.01 -40.68
N LYS A 29 -9.69 -38.72 -40.81
CA LYS A 29 -8.29 -38.24 -40.78
C LYS A 29 -7.79 -38.16 -39.34
N ASP A 30 -6.56 -38.61 -39.08
CA ASP A 30 -5.88 -38.33 -37.80
C ASP A 30 -5.39 -36.88 -37.77
N TRP A 31 -6.25 -36.01 -37.27
CA TRP A 31 -5.98 -34.58 -37.11
C TRP A 31 -4.92 -34.27 -36.04
N SER A 32 -4.45 -35.25 -35.26
CA SER A 32 -3.37 -35.02 -34.27
C SER A 32 -2.02 -34.77 -34.96
N GLN A 33 -1.60 -35.66 -35.86
CA GLN A 33 -0.34 -35.53 -36.59
C GLN A 33 -0.30 -34.28 -37.48
N VAL A 34 -1.40 -34.00 -38.19
CA VAL A 34 -1.53 -32.78 -39.03
C VAL A 34 -1.35 -31.52 -38.18
N ARG A 35 -2.00 -31.48 -37.01
CA ARG A 35 -1.92 -30.34 -36.10
C ARG A 35 -0.52 -30.19 -35.49
N SER A 36 0.19 -31.26 -35.18
CA SER A 36 1.59 -31.19 -34.73
C SER A 36 2.50 -30.56 -35.79
N GLN A 37 2.39 -30.96 -37.06
CA GLN A 37 3.19 -30.38 -38.14
C GLN A 37 2.84 -28.90 -38.42
N GLU A 38 1.57 -28.51 -38.30
CA GLU A 38 1.15 -27.09 -38.35
C GLU A 38 1.64 -26.27 -37.16
N ILE A 39 1.87 -26.89 -35.99
CA ILE A 39 2.45 -26.23 -34.81
C ILE A 39 3.95 -26.02 -35.02
N GLU A 40 4.72 -27.06 -35.34
CA GLU A 40 6.18 -26.95 -35.55
C GLU A 40 6.53 -25.90 -36.62
N THR A 41 5.79 -25.86 -37.73
CA THR A 41 6.00 -24.88 -38.80
C THR A 41 5.59 -23.46 -38.41
N ARG A 42 4.58 -23.29 -37.53
CA ARG A 42 4.22 -21.98 -36.96
C ARG A 42 5.21 -21.50 -35.91
N GLU A 43 5.73 -22.38 -35.07
CA GLU A 43 6.73 -22.03 -34.06
C GLU A 43 8.03 -21.55 -34.72
N ALA A 44 8.51 -22.25 -35.76
CA ALA A 44 9.65 -21.83 -36.56
C ALA A 44 9.44 -20.45 -37.24
N ALA A 45 8.24 -20.18 -37.75
CA ALA A 45 7.91 -18.88 -38.34
C ALA A 45 7.86 -17.76 -37.29
N ASN A 46 7.17 -17.99 -36.17
CA ASN A 46 7.04 -17.03 -35.06
C ASN A 46 8.40 -16.69 -34.45
N GLN A 47 9.30 -17.67 -34.26
CA GLN A 47 10.66 -17.41 -33.76
C GLN A 47 11.47 -16.51 -34.70
N GLN A 48 11.36 -16.70 -36.03
CA GLN A 48 12.01 -15.80 -36.99
C GLN A 48 11.44 -14.38 -36.97
N GLU A 49 10.14 -14.20 -36.74
CA GLU A 49 9.50 -12.88 -36.71
C GLU A 49 9.73 -12.15 -35.38
N SER A 50 9.73 -12.88 -34.26
CA SER A 50 10.11 -12.37 -32.93
C SER A 50 11.56 -11.87 -32.91
N CYS A 51 12.51 -12.66 -33.40
CA CYS A 51 13.92 -12.25 -33.48
C CYS A 51 14.12 -10.98 -34.34
N LYS A 52 13.36 -10.84 -35.45
CA LYS A 52 13.39 -9.63 -36.31
C LYS A 52 12.76 -8.41 -35.64
N THR A 53 11.78 -8.58 -34.76
CA THR A 53 11.16 -7.47 -34.01
C THR A 53 12.01 -7.05 -32.81
N GLU A 54 12.52 -7.99 -32.01
CA GLU A 54 13.46 -7.71 -30.91
C GLU A 54 14.71 -6.96 -31.40
N GLN A 55 15.30 -7.38 -32.52
CA GLN A 55 16.47 -6.70 -33.09
C GLN A 55 16.15 -5.27 -33.54
N LYS A 56 14.90 -4.99 -33.93
CA LYS A 56 14.43 -3.65 -34.34
C LYS A 56 14.17 -2.76 -33.11
N ASP A 57 13.53 -3.30 -32.08
CA ASP A 57 13.20 -2.58 -30.85
C ASP A 57 14.44 -2.26 -30.01
N GLN A 58 15.44 -3.15 -29.97
CA GLN A 58 16.75 -2.82 -29.37
C GLN A 58 17.41 -1.62 -30.07
N ASN A 59 17.30 -1.52 -31.39
CA ASN A 59 17.84 -0.38 -32.15
C ASN A 59 17.05 0.92 -31.91
N GLU A 60 15.74 0.87 -31.70
CA GLU A 60 14.93 2.01 -31.24
C GLU A 60 15.34 2.47 -29.82
N ILE A 61 15.52 1.52 -28.89
CA ILE A 61 15.93 1.81 -27.50
C ILE A 61 17.32 2.45 -27.45
N ILE A 62 18.27 1.96 -28.23
CA ILE A 62 19.63 2.54 -28.34
C ILE A 62 19.59 3.96 -28.93
N LYS A 63 18.68 4.25 -29.88
CA LYS A 63 18.48 5.61 -30.38
C LYS A 63 17.89 6.53 -29.30
N ARG A 64 16.86 6.09 -28.58
CA ARG A 64 16.19 6.89 -27.53
C ARG A 64 17.13 7.25 -26.39
N ARG A 65 17.91 6.29 -25.87
CA ARG A 65 18.95 6.60 -24.86
C ARG A 65 19.94 7.66 -25.34
N ARG A 66 20.38 7.60 -26.60
CA ARG A 66 21.28 8.59 -27.21
C ARG A 66 20.65 9.98 -27.46
N SER A 67 19.33 10.13 -27.39
CA SER A 67 18.66 11.44 -27.31
C SER A 67 18.49 11.89 -25.86
N GLU A 68 18.01 11.00 -24.98
CA GLU A 68 17.79 11.26 -23.55
C GLU A 68 19.09 11.70 -22.84
N GLU A 69 20.23 11.07 -23.15
CA GLU A 69 21.56 11.45 -22.65
C GLU A 69 21.92 12.89 -23.02
N LYS A 70 21.66 13.29 -24.28
CA LYS A 70 21.94 14.64 -24.82
C LYS A 70 21.01 15.70 -24.24
N GLU A 71 19.74 15.38 -24.03
CA GLU A 71 18.82 16.27 -23.33
C GLU A 71 19.28 16.47 -21.89
N SER A 72 19.66 15.39 -21.18
CA SER A 72 20.20 15.50 -19.81
C SER A 72 21.47 16.35 -19.72
N GLU A 73 22.35 16.33 -20.75
CA GLU A 73 23.50 17.22 -20.79
C GLU A 73 23.10 18.70 -20.96
N ASN A 74 22.11 18.99 -21.80
CA ASN A 74 21.62 20.35 -22.02
C ASN A 74 20.86 20.88 -20.80
N GLU A 75 20.10 20.03 -20.10
CA GLU A 75 19.47 20.37 -18.81
C GLU A 75 20.51 20.65 -17.71
N LYS A 76 21.58 19.85 -17.61
CA LYS A 76 22.69 20.13 -16.69
C LYS A 76 23.35 21.47 -16.99
N LYS A 77 23.67 21.75 -18.27
CA LYS A 77 24.27 23.01 -18.73
C LYS A 77 23.37 24.24 -18.50
N THR A 78 22.05 24.10 -18.62
CA THR A 78 21.10 25.20 -18.33
C THR A 78 20.87 25.38 -16.83
N SER A 79 20.77 24.30 -16.05
CA SER A 79 20.67 24.33 -14.58
C SER A 79 21.91 24.96 -13.92
N GLU A 80 23.11 24.65 -14.43
CA GLU A 80 24.35 25.24 -13.93
C GLU A 80 24.45 26.75 -14.23
N ASN A 81 24.11 27.17 -15.46
CA ASN A 81 23.97 28.59 -15.79
C ASN A 81 22.90 29.30 -14.91
N GLY A 82 21.81 28.61 -14.57
CA GLY A 82 20.81 29.08 -13.61
C GLY A 82 21.38 29.31 -12.21
N ARG A 83 22.15 28.35 -11.69
CA ARG A 83 22.85 28.46 -10.39
C ARG A 83 23.88 29.59 -10.37
N ILE A 84 24.62 29.79 -11.47
CA ILE A 84 25.58 30.90 -11.62
C ILE A 84 24.85 32.26 -11.60
N LYS A 85 23.72 32.38 -12.32
CA LYS A 85 22.87 33.58 -12.22
C LYS A 85 22.33 33.81 -10.80
N LYS A 86 21.83 32.78 -10.12
CA LYS A 86 21.27 32.90 -8.76
C LYS A 86 22.32 33.41 -7.77
N ARG A 87 23.51 32.80 -7.74
CA ARG A 87 24.63 33.24 -6.88
C ARG A 87 25.07 34.68 -7.16
N ARG A 88 25.00 35.14 -8.40
CA ARG A 88 25.31 36.53 -8.77
C ARG A 88 24.26 37.52 -8.24
N ILE A 89 22.99 37.14 -8.20
CA ILE A 89 21.91 37.96 -7.61
C ILE A 89 22.01 37.96 -6.08
N GLU A 90 22.23 36.80 -5.46
CA GLU A 90 22.43 36.65 -4.01
C GLU A 90 23.60 37.53 -3.52
N GLY A 91 24.75 37.47 -4.20
CA GLY A 91 25.92 38.33 -3.91
C GLY A 91 25.80 39.80 -4.34
N GLN A 92 24.66 40.23 -4.89
CA GLN A 92 24.29 41.64 -5.03
C GLN A 92 23.39 42.08 -3.86
N LEU A 93 22.38 41.28 -3.51
CA LEU A 93 21.48 41.53 -2.37
C LEU A 93 22.26 41.61 -1.04
N GLU A 94 23.23 40.72 -0.80
CA GLU A 94 24.10 40.78 0.40
C GLU A 94 24.91 42.09 0.50
N LYS A 95 25.21 42.75 -0.63
CA LYS A 95 25.92 44.04 -0.63
C LYS A 95 24.99 45.21 -0.34
N GLU A 96 23.79 45.17 -0.90
CA GLU A 96 22.74 46.16 -0.65
C GLU A 96 22.34 46.15 0.84
N GLU A 97 22.12 44.96 1.42
CA GLU A 97 21.81 44.80 2.85
C GLU A 97 22.96 45.26 3.78
N GLN A 98 24.22 45.11 3.37
CA GLN A 98 25.38 45.64 4.10
C GLN A 98 25.48 47.18 4.02
N THR A 99 25.02 47.81 2.94
CA THR A 99 24.91 49.28 2.87
C THR A 99 23.76 49.81 3.74
N GLU A 100 22.61 49.14 3.77
CA GLU A 100 21.47 49.55 4.63
C GLU A 100 21.75 49.37 6.13
N LYS A 101 22.53 48.37 6.52
CA LYS A 101 22.94 48.21 7.93
C LYS A 101 23.83 49.37 8.40
N LYS A 102 24.77 49.83 7.55
CA LYS A 102 25.65 50.98 7.88
C LYS A 102 24.89 52.30 8.03
N THR A 103 23.89 52.57 7.20
CA THR A 103 23.11 53.83 7.32
C THR A 103 22.19 53.86 8.55
N ASN A 104 21.80 52.70 9.10
CA ASN A 104 20.93 52.62 10.27
C ASN A 104 21.68 52.76 11.62
N GLU A 105 22.97 52.41 11.70
CA GLU A 105 23.73 52.54 12.96
C GLU A 105 24.01 54.00 13.35
N ASP A 106 24.38 54.85 12.37
CA ASP A 106 24.59 56.31 12.58
C ASP A 106 23.32 57.03 13.09
N GLY A 107 22.13 56.54 12.71
CA GLY A 107 20.86 57.06 13.21
C GLY A 107 20.58 56.74 14.68
N ARG A 108 21.10 55.61 15.17
CA ARG A 108 20.77 55.08 16.50
C ARG A 108 21.55 55.77 17.64
N PHE A 109 22.77 56.21 17.37
CA PHE A 109 23.61 56.90 18.37
C PHE A 109 23.07 58.27 18.81
N LYS A 110 22.28 58.95 17.96
CA LYS A 110 21.75 60.30 18.28
C LYS A 110 20.52 60.31 19.19
N ARG A 111 19.83 59.19 19.39
CA ARG A 111 18.61 59.11 20.23
C ARG A 111 18.84 58.68 21.68
N LYS A 112 19.91 57.93 21.98
CA LYS A 112 20.16 57.48 23.36
C LYS A 112 20.55 58.61 24.33
N ARG A 113 21.24 59.65 23.84
CA ARG A 113 21.77 60.73 24.68
C ARG A 113 20.70 61.65 25.30
N SER A 114 19.44 61.53 24.90
CA SER A 114 18.33 62.36 25.39
C SER A 114 17.41 61.68 26.43
N GLU A 115 17.61 60.39 26.73
CA GLU A 115 16.72 59.63 27.64
C GLU A 115 17.35 59.30 29.00
N GLU A 116 18.68 59.44 29.13
CA GLU A 116 19.42 59.11 30.36
C GLU A 116 19.45 60.28 31.37
N GLU A 117 19.42 61.55 30.91
CA GLU A 117 19.45 62.76 31.78
C GLU A 117 18.13 63.01 32.56
N GLN A 118 17.06 62.25 32.32
CA GLN A 118 15.75 62.44 32.96
C GLN A 118 15.42 61.45 34.10
N LYS A 119 16.28 60.46 34.40
CA LYS A 119 15.96 59.41 35.41
C LYS A 119 16.65 59.51 36.77
N GLU A 120 17.57 60.45 36.97
CA GLU A 120 18.30 60.60 38.25
C GLU A 120 17.64 61.56 39.27
N LYS A 121 16.32 61.81 39.18
CA LYS A 121 15.65 62.84 40.03
C LYS A 121 14.43 62.40 40.86
N GLU A 122 14.00 61.13 40.81
CA GLU A 122 12.79 60.67 41.51
C GLU A 122 13.02 59.42 42.39
N SER A 123 14.11 59.39 43.16
CA SER A 123 14.44 58.24 44.03
C SER A 123 15.03 58.60 45.40
N GLN A 124 14.48 59.63 46.07
CA GLN A 124 14.75 59.92 47.49
C GLN A 124 13.47 60.31 48.27
N ALA A 125 12.81 59.32 48.90
CA ALA A 125 11.86 59.50 50.00
C ALA A 125 11.60 58.18 50.77
N GLU A 126 11.80 58.22 52.11
CA GLU A 126 11.09 57.53 53.22
C GLU A 126 10.73 56.01 53.11
N GLU A 127 11.15 55.10 54.02
CA GLU A 127 10.76 54.91 55.45
C GLU A 127 9.25 54.56 55.67
N LYS A 128 8.80 53.62 56.54
CA LYS A 128 9.41 52.60 57.46
C LYS A 128 8.35 51.50 57.80
N PRO A 129 8.66 50.38 58.51
CA PRO A 129 7.80 49.18 58.61
C PRO A 129 6.92 49.07 59.88
N ARG A 130 5.95 48.11 59.88
CA ARG A 130 5.22 47.57 61.06
C ARG A 130 4.87 46.07 60.91
N GLU A 131 4.24 45.49 61.94
CA GLU A 131 4.38 44.08 62.37
C GLU A 131 3.25 43.10 61.96
N ASP A 132 3.52 41.81 62.21
CA ASP A 132 2.67 40.60 62.13
C ASP A 132 1.52 40.63 63.20
N PRO A 133 0.44 39.78 63.17
CA PRO A 133 0.62 38.34 63.41
C PRO A 133 -0.46 37.32 62.91
N LEU A 134 -0.03 36.03 62.89
CA LEU A 134 -0.77 34.79 63.23
C LEU A 134 -2.02 34.33 62.44
N GLU A 135 -1.83 33.30 61.59
CA GLU A 135 -2.47 31.96 61.63
C GLU A 135 -2.01 31.16 60.37
N GLY A 136 -1.97 29.82 60.29
CA GLY A 136 -2.40 28.78 61.23
C GLY A 136 -2.75 27.47 60.50
N GLY A 137 -1.82 26.82 59.79
CA GLY A 137 -2.18 25.64 58.97
C GLY A 137 -1.01 24.84 58.38
N SER A 138 -0.58 23.77 59.08
CA SER A 138 0.45 22.85 58.60
C SER A 138 -0.10 21.83 57.59
N GLY A 139 0.09 22.08 56.29
CA GLY A 139 -0.29 21.16 55.21
C GLY A 139 0.87 20.89 54.25
N GLN A 140 1.57 19.76 54.40
CA GLN A 140 2.55 19.32 53.41
C GLN A 140 1.84 19.05 52.07
N LYS A 141 1.98 19.98 51.11
CA LYS A 141 1.67 19.71 49.70
C LYS A 141 2.62 18.63 49.20
N ARG A 142 2.21 17.36 49.34
CA ARG A 142 2.83 16.24 48.61
C ARG A 142 2.86 16.63 47.14
N SER A 143 4.06 16.65 46.56
CA SER A 143 4.20 16.84 45.12
C SER A 143 3.36 15.78 44.42
N ARG A 144 2.39 16.21 43.60
CA ARG A 144 1.77 15.29 42.64
C ARG A 144 2.88 14.92 41.68
N VAL A 145 3.37 13.68 41.78
CA VAL A 145 4.26 13.12 40.77
C VAL A 145 3.50 13.22 39.45
N ASP A 146 4.04 14.00 38.52
CA ASP A 146 3.57 14.07 37.13
C ASP A 146 3.89 12.72 36.47
N THR A 147 3.03 11.73 36.71
CA THR A 147 3.06 10.42 36.05
C THR A 147 2.60 10.62 34.61
N ARG A 148 3.48 11.22 33.80
CA ARG A 148 3.25 11.51 32.39
C ARG A 148 2.69 10.26 31.71
N ARG A 149 1.50 10.41 31.13
CA ARG A 149 0.85 9.32 30.40
C ARG A 149 1.84 8.78 29.34
N PRO A 150 1.98 7.45 29.21
CA PRO A 150 2.89 6.86 28.23
C PRO A 150 2.57 7.39 26.83
N VAL A 151 3.57 7.94 26.13
CA VAL A 151 3.39 8.53 24.81
C VAL A 151 3.39 7.40 23.77
N PRO A 152 2.40 7.29 22.86
CA PRO A 152 2.35 6.18 21.90
C PRO A 152 3.47 6.14 20.86
N LEU A 153 4.29 7.19 20.79
CA LEU A 153 5.43 7.33 19.87
C LEU A 153 6.76 6.83 20.46
N ASP A 154 6.76 6.22 21.66
CA ASP A 154 7.93 5.53 22.24
C ASP A 154 7.66 4.02 22.34
N ILE A 155 8.55 3.22 21.75
CA ILE A 155 8.49 1.76 21.72
C ILE A 155 8.45 1.12 23.11
N LYS A 156 9.02 1.78 24.13
CA LYS A 156 9.08 1.30 25.52
C LYS A 156 7.70 1.22 26.20
N ASN A 157 6.69 1.89 25.65
CA ASN A 157 5.33 1.88 26.18
C ASN A 157 4.50 0.68 25.70
N TYR A 158 5.07 -0.17 24.86
CA TYR A 158 4.48 -1.43 24.38
C TYR A 158 5.18 -2.62 25.04
N LYS A 159 4.40 -3.59 25.56
CA LYS A 159 4.90 -4.94 25.90
C LYS A 159 4.65 -5.84 24.68
N PHE A 160 5.67 -6.56 24.22
CA PHE A 160 5.55 -7.52 23.12
C PHE A 160 5.20 -8.93 23.62
N HIS A 161 4.45 -9.68 22.81
CA HIS A 161 3.81 -10.95 23.20
C HIS A 161 4.06 -12.11 22.24
N ALA A 162 4.04 -11.88 20.92
CA ALA A 162 4.26 -12.90 19.90
C ALA A 162 4.63 -12.30 18.54
N GLU A 163 5.28 -13.07 17.67
CA GLU A 163 5.36 -12.73 16.24
C GLU A 163 4.08 -13.24 15.54
N LEU A 164 3.40 -12.33 14.83
CA LEU A 164 2.17 -12.62 14.08
C LEU A 164 2.46 -13.01 12.62
N GLY A 165 3.60 -12.59 12.07
CA GLY A 165 4.05 -12.98 10.74
C GLY A 165 5.25 -12.18 10.25
N GLN A 166 6.00 -12.75 9.31
CA GLN A 166 7.19 -12.14 8.73
C GLN A 166 6.96 -11.83 7.24
N GLY A 167 7.02 -10.55 6.88
CA GLY A 167 6.86 -10.09 5.50
C GLY A 167 8.19 -9.67 4.87
N GLY A 168 8.19 -9.49 3.54
CA GLY A 168 9.39 -9.11 2.78
C GLY A 168 10.06 -7.80 3.24
N PHE A 169 9.36 -6.92 3.96
CA PHE A 169 9.84 -5.63 4.43
C PHE A 169 10.12 -5.56 5.95
N GLY A 170 9.71 -6.58 6.73
CA GLY A 170 9.81 -6.57 8.19
C GLY A 170 8.85 -7.55 8.88
N GLN A 171 8.85 -7.57 10.20
CA GLN A 171 8.03 -8.46 11.04
C GLN A 171 6.80 -7.74 11.59
N VAL A 172 5.70 -8.46 11.80
CA VAL A 172 4.49 -7.98 12.47
C VAL A 172 4.39 -8.68 13.83
N MET A 173 4.27 -7.89 14.90
CA MET A 173 4.28 -8.37 16.28
C MET A 173 2.96 -8.10 16.99
N LEU A 174 2.51 -9.04 17.82
CA LEU A 174 1.49 -8.77 18.82
C LEU A 174 2.14 -8.02 19.99
N ALA A 175 1.51 -6.93 20.41
CA ALA A 175 1.90 -6.17 21.59
C ALA A 175 0.66 -5.64 22.35
N SER A 176 0.85 -5.23 23.60
CA SER A 176 -0.13 -4.43 24.34
C SER A 176 0.44 -3.07 24.69
N PHE A 177 -0.31 -2.00 24.40
CA PHE A 177 0.03 -0.65 24.82
C PHE A 177 -0.31 -0.41 26.30
N ARG A 178 0.57 0.26 27.05
CA ARG A 178 0.33 0.65 28.45
C ARG A 178 -0.41 2.00 28.48
N PRO A 179 -1.33 2.28 29.44
CA PRO A 179 -1.57 1.52 30.66
C PRO A 179 -2.69 0.48 30.56
N ASN A 180 -3.67 0.69 29.68
CA ASN A 180 -4.91 -0.11 29.58
C ASN A 180 -4.73 -1.52 29.00
N LYS A 181 -3.50 -1.87 28.58
CA LYS A 181 -3.11 -3.13 27.93
C LYS A 181 -3.82 -3.41 26.61
N GLN A 182 -4.32 -2.39 25.90
CA GLN A 182 -4.95 -2.57 24.58
C GLN A 182 -4.02 -3.34 23.63
N LEU A 183 -4.52 -4.45 23.07
CA LEU A 183 -3.79 -5.24 22.08
C LEU A 183 -3.71 -4.50 20.73
N VAL A 184 -2.51 -4.52 20.15
CA VAL A 184 -2.15 -3.88 18.88
C VAL A 184 -1.23 -4.79 18.07
N ALA A 185 -1.26 -4.66 16.75
CA ALA A 185 -0.31 -5.30 15.83
C ALA A 185 0.74 -4.27 15.37
N ILE A 186 2.01 -4.49 15.68
CA ILE A 186 3.10 -3.55 15.34
C ILE A 186 3.92 -4.12 14.19
N LYS A 187 3.85 -3.48 13.02
CA LYS A 187 4.71 -3.76 11.86
C LYS A 187 6.04 -3.03 12.03
N VAL A 188 7.12 -3.79 12.29
CA VAL A 188 8.48 -3.32 12.58
C VAL A 188 9.34 -3.45 11.32
N LEU A 189 9.87 -2.32 10.86
CA LEU A 189 10.55 -2.17 9.57
C LEU A 189 11.99 -1.70 9.76
N LYS A 190 12.99 -2.51 9.38
CA LYS A 190 14.42 -2.20 9.58
C LYS A 190 14.96 -1.30 8.46
N LYS A 191 15.14 0.00 8.75
CA LYS A 191 15.45 1.06 7.77
C LYS A 191 16.70 0.83 6.92
N GLN A 192 17.67 0.07 7.43
CA GLN A 192 18.90 -0.28 6.73
C GLN A 192 18.76 -1.51 5.79
N SER A 193 17.60 -2.15 5.73
CA SER A 193 17.36 -3.26 4.81
C SER A 193 17.19 -2.76 3.37
N GLU A 194 17.96 -3.35 2.44
CA GLU A 194 17.88 -3.06 0.99
C GLU A 194 16.49 -3.28 0.39
N LYS A 195 15.63 -4.07 1.05
CA LYS A 195 14.24 -4.30 0.65
C LYS A 195 13.32 -3.12 0.93
N ILE A 196 13.71 -2.19 1.82
CA ILE A 196 12.87 -1.05 2.19
C ILE A 196 13.09 0.14 1.25
N ASN A 197 11.99 0.58 0.64
CA ASN A 197 11.90 1.87 -0.04
C ASN A 197 11.11 2.86 0.86
N PRO A 198 11.75 3.93 1.41
CA PRO A 198 11.07 4.89 2.27
C PRO A 198 9.84 5.55 1.64
N TYR A 199 9.82 5.79 0.32
CA TYR A 199 8.65 6.34 -0.37
C TYR A 199 7.47 5.37 -0.37
N THR A 200 7.74 4.06 -0.45
CA THR A 200 6.72 3.01 -0.41
C THR A 200 6.13 2.87 1.00
N VAL A 201 6.99 2.91 2.03
CA VAL A 201 6.55 2.85 3.43
C VAL A 201 5.80 4.13 3.86
N ALA A 202 6.24 5.31 3.41
CA ALA A 202 5.51 6.55 3.63
C ALA A 202 4.14 6.56 2.93
N ARG A 203 4.04 5.97 1.74
CA ARG A 203 2.76 5.78 1.04
C ARG A 203 1.83 4.82 1.80
N GLU A 204 2.35 3.68 2.28
CA GLU A 204 1.58 2.75 3.13
C GLU A 204 1.05 3.45 4.38
N ALA A 205 1.92 4.15 5.12
CA ALA A 205 1.56 4.90 6.31
C ALA A 205 0.52 6.01 6.04
N ASN A 206 0.56 6.65 4.87
CA ASN A 206 -0.42 7.67 4.50
C ASN A 206 -1.77 7.07 4.04
N LEU A 207 -1.78 5.92 3.37
CA LEU A 207 -3.01 5.17 3.08
C LEU A 207 -3.69 4.68 4.37
N LEU A 208 -2.89 4.21 5.33
CA LEU A 208 -3.38 3.78 6.64
C LEU A 208 -4.00 4.91 7.48
N LYS A 209 -3.64 6.19 7.26
CA LYS A 209 -4.28 7.35 7.91
C LYS A 209 -5.69 7.64 7.37
N ILE A 210 -5.97 7.32 6.10
CA ILE A 210 -7.30 7.51 5.49
C ILE A 210 -8.18 6.26 5.57
N SER A 211 -7.58 5.08 5.81
CA SER A 211 -8.29 3.80 5.93
C SER A 211 -9.42 3.78 6.99
N ARG A 212 -9.31 4.65 8.01
CA ARG A 212 -10.29 4.87 9.09
C ARG A 212 -11.73 5.09 8.59
N GLU A 213 -11.89 5.64 7.39
CA GLU A 213 -13.19 6.02 6.82
C GLU A 213 -13.94 4.83 6.19
N CYS A 214 -13.30 3.65 6.12
CA CYS A 214 -13.92 2.38 5.76
C CYS A 214 -13.79 1.37 6.91
N ALA A 215 -14.92 0.84 7.38
CA ALA A 215 -14.97 -0.10 8.49
C ALA A 215 -14.32 -1.49 8.19
N PHE A 216 -14.09 -1.78 6.91
CA PHE A 216 -13.52 -3.03 6.39
C PHE A 216 -12.06 -2.91 5.94
N LEU A 217 -11.38 -1.80 6.25
CA LEU A 217 -9.93 -1.69 6.12
C LEU A 217 -9.26 -1.83 7.50
N CYS A 218 -7.99 -2.21 7.49
CA CYS A 218 -7.14 -2.22 8.68
C CYS A 218 -6.70 -0.79 9.02
N HIS A 219 -6.93 -0.38 10.26
CA HIS A 219 -6.72 0.97 10.79
C HIS A 219 -5.38 1.09 11.51
N SER A 220 -4.70 2.22 11.35
CA SER A 220 -3.44 2.54 12.04
C SER A 220 -3.66 3.55 13.15
N TYR A 221 -3.39 3.13 14.38
CA TYR A 221 -3.44 3.96 15.57
C TYR A 221 -2.28 4.96 15.68
N ALA A 222 -1.07 4.57 15.23
CA ALA A 222 0.10 5.44 15.21
C ALA A 222 1.17 4.96 14.23
N THR A 223 2.03 5.86 13.78
CA THR A 223 3.28 5.54 13.09
C THR A 223 4.43 6.31 13.75
N PHE A 224 5.60 5.69 13.94
CA PHE A 224 6.77 6.34 14.54
C PHE A 224 8.07 5.63 14.18
N GLN A 225 9.22 6.12 14.65
CA GLN A 225 10.52 5.61 14.23
C GLN A 225 11.61 5.78 15.30
N SER A 226 12.58 4.87 15.28
CA SER A 226 13.89 5.03 15.93
C SER A 226 14.91 5.55 14.89
N GLU A 227 16.19 5.55 15.23
CA GLU A 227 17.29 5.75 14.29
C GLU A 227 17.37 4.66 13.20
N LEU A 228 16.92 3.43 13.51
CA LEU A 228 17.16 2.20 12.73
C LEU A 228 15.89 1.44 12.31
N GLU A 229 14.77 1.70 12.98
CA GLU A 229 13.47 1.08 12.72
C GLU A 229 12.39 2.12 12.43
N ALA A 230 11.40 1.73 11.64
CA ALA A 230 10.09 2.38 11.58
C ALA A 230 9.01 1.41 12.11
N PHE A 231 7.98 1.98 12.71
CA PHE A 231 6.90 1.27 13.40
C PHE A 231 5.56 1.76 12.87
N LEU A 232 4.68 0.83 12.52
CA LEU A 232 3.27 1.11 12.27
C LEU A 232 2.46 0.31 13.28
N VAL A 233 1.70 1.01 14.12
CA VAL A 233 0.86 0.46 15.19
C VAL A 233 -0.55 0.36 14.65
N LEU A 234 -0.98 -0.87 14.39
CA LEU A 234 -2.24 -1.23 13.75
C LEU A 234 -3.20 -1.84 14.78
N GLU A 235 -4.48 -1.86 14.46
CA GLU A 235 -5.44 -2.65 15.23
C GLU A 235 -5.13 -4.16 15.19
N TYR A 236 -5.45 -4.87 16.28
CA TYR A 236 -5.23 -6.30 16.35
C TYR A 236 -6.48 -7.10 15.93
N CYS A 237 -6.38 -7.82 14.82
CA CYS A 237 -7.41 -8.74 14.33
C CYS A 237 -7.22 -10.14 14.94
N SER A 238 -7.89 -10.42 16.06
CA SER A 238 -7.80 -11.69 16.80
C SER A 238 -8.36 -12.91 16.06
N GLY A 239 -9.26 -12.70 15.09
CA GLY A 239 -9.86 -13.77 14.28
C GLY A 239 -8.92 -14.41 13.26
N LYS A 240 -7.67 -13.95 13.18
CA LYS A 240 -6.63 -14.41 12.25
C LYS A 240 -6.95 -14.06 10.79
N SER A 241 -6.12 -14.54 9.86
CA SER A 241 -6.35 -14.40 8.42
C SER A 241 -7.31 -15.46 7.88
N ILE A 242 -7.87 -15.27 6.68
CA ILE A 242 -8.67 -16.34 6.06
C ILE A 242 -7.77 -17.54 5.65
N TRP A 243 -6.47 -17.40 5.32
CA TRP A 243 -5.58 -18.59 5.12
C TRP A 243 -5.42 -19.39 6.42
N GLU A 244 -5.35 -18.73 7.57
CA GLU A 244 -5.34 -19.43 8.86
C GLU A 244 -6.67 -20.10 9.21
N MET A 245 -7.81 -19.49 8.84
CA MET A 245 -9.14 -20.05 9.10
C MET A 245 -9.44 -21.29 8.25
N ILE A 246 -9.13 -21.25 6.94
CA ILE A 246 -9.35 -22.40 6.07
C ILE A 246 -8.19 -23.39 6.18
N GLY A 247 -6.98 -22.98 6.57
CA GLY A 247 -5.83 -23.88 6.76
C GLY A 247 -6.05 -24.86 7.92
N ARG A 248 -6.87 -24.47 8.89
CA ARG A 248 -7.40 -25.33 9.98
C ARG A 248 -8.57 -26.23 9.55
N LYS A 249 -9.01 -26.14 8.29
CA LYS A 249 -10.10 -26.92 7.68
C LYS A 249 -9.72 -27.66 6.38
N GLY A 250 -8.61 -27.30 5.72
CA GLY A 250 -8.06 -28.01 4.56
C GLY A 250 -7.12 -27.21 3.64
N ASN A 251 -7.26 -25.89 3.51
CA ASN A 251 -6.71 -25.11 2.37
C ASN A 251 -6.19 -23.72 2.77
N LEU A 252 -5.36 -23.06 1.93
CA LEU A 252 -4.78 -21.68 2.08
C LEU A 252 -3.49 -21.45 3.07
N PRO A 253 -1.31 -19.76 3.04
CA PRO A 253 -0.84 -18.49 2.24
C PRO A 253 0.32 -18.68 1.17
N GLU A 254 1.02 -17.74 0.47
CA GLU A 254 1.16 -16.25 0.27
C GLU A 254 1.82 -15.96 -1.15
N SER A 255 2.22 -14.80 -1.76
CA SER A 255 2.36 -13.31 -1.58
C SER A 255 2.75 -12.61 -2.97
N ARG A 256 2.60 -11.31 -3.38
CA ARG A 256 1.68 -10.15 -3.12
C ARG A 256 1.64 -9.09 -4.28
N ILE A 257 0.53 -8.33 -4.49
CA ILE A 257 0.29 -6.86 -4.82
C ILE A 257 -1.25 -6.67 -5.01
N ILE A 258 -1.85 -5.54 -4.54
CA ILE A 258 -3.30 -5.34 -4.24
C ILE A 258 -3.97 -6.69 -4.03
N ASP A 259 -3.55 -7.23 -2.91
CA ASP A 259 -3.40 -8.65 -2.76
C ASP A 259 -4.66 -9.16 -2.09
N LEU A 260 -5.76 -9.07 -2.84
CA LEU A 260 -7.00 -9.79 -2.56
C LEU A 260 -6.72 -11.28 -2.80
N LYS A 261 -5.98 -11.81 -1.83
CA LYS A 261 -5.78 -13.20 -1.45
C LYS A 261 -6.25 -13.32 0.02
N PRO A 262 -6.54 -14.52 0.52
CA PRO A 262 -7.07 -14.70 1.88
C PRO A 262 -6.28 -14.13 3.08
N ASP A 263 -4.97 -13.90 3.02
CA ASP A 263 -4.24 -13.45 4.23
C ASP A 263 -4.35 -11.99 4.58
N ASN A 264 -4.37 -11.14 3.56
CA ASN A 264 -4.57 -9.72 3.82
C ASN A 264 -6.04 -9.47 4.17
N ILE A 265 -6.89 -10.50 4.13
CA ILE A 265 -8.27 -10.49 4.60
C ILE A 265 -8.26 -11.04 6.04
N LEU A 266 -8.12 -10.14 7.00
CA LEU A 266 -8.11 -10.43 8.43
C LEU A 266 -9.53 -10.46 8.99
N VAL A 267 -9.72 -11.12 10.14
CA VAL A 267 -11.00 -11.16 10.85
C VAL A 267 -10.87 -10.49 12.23
N ASP A 268 -11.73 -9.51 12.50
CA ASP A 268 -11.71 -8.76 13.76
C ASP A 268 -12.41 -9.50 14.92
N LYS A 269 -12.33 -8.92 16.12
CA LYS A 269 -12.89 -9.50 17.36
C LYS A 269 -14.38 -9.85 17.29
N ASP A 270 -15.15 -9.14 16.47
CA ASP A 270 -16.60 -9.31 16.35
C ASP A 270 -16.97 -10.23 15.17
N GLY A 271 -15.99 -10.56 14.32
CA GLY A 271 -16.12 -11.43 13.15
C GLY A 271 -16.13 -10.72 11.80
N HIS A 272 -15.96 -9.39 11.78
CA HIS A 272 -15.97 -8.64 10.51
C HIS A 272 -14.62 -8.72 9.79
N ILE A 273 -14.69 -8.66 8.47
CA ILE A 273 -13.52 -8.69 7.59
C ILE A 273 -12.78 -7.35 7.60
N LYS A 274 -11.45 -7.37 7.61
CA LYS A 274 -10.59 -6.20 7.44
C LYS A 274 -9.44 -6.46 6.46
N ILE A 275 -9.35 -5.65 5.40
CA ILE A 275 -8.26 -5.69 4.44
C ILE A 275 -7.03 -4.99 5.03
N GLY A 276 -5.91 -5.70 5.14
CA GLY A 276 -4.62 -5.20 5.62
C GLY A 276 -3.54 -5.07 4.52
N ASP A 277 -2.35 -4.66 4.96
CA ASP A 277 -1.10 -4.51 4.19
C ASP A 277 -1.21 -3.73 2.86
N PHE A 278 -1.26 -2.40 2.98
CA PHE A 278 -1.31 -1.47 1.85
C PHE A 278 0.06 -1.15 1.24
N GLY A 279 1.13 -1.90 1.58
CA GLY A 279 2.50 -1.62 1.14
C GLY A 279 2.66 -1.53 -0.38
N LEU A 280 1.77 -2.20 -1.11
CA LEU A 280 1.83 -2.39 -2.56
C LEU A 280 0.69 -1.67 -3.31
N ALA A 281 -0.19 -0.95 -2.59
CA ALA A 281 -1.30 -0.21 -3.17
C ALA A 281 -0.85 1.08 -3.89
N GLN A 282 -1.52 1.41 -5.00
CA GLN A 282 -1.20 2.57 -5.83
C GLN A 282 -2.30 3.65 -5.72
N VAL A 283 -1.88 4.90 -5.49
CA VAL A 283 -2.78 6.06 -5.47
C VAL A 283 -2.95 6.59 -6.90
N GLY A 284 -4.14 7.07 -7.24
CA GLY A 284 -4.45 7.73 -8.52
C GLY A 284 -5.24 6.89 -9.52
N MET A 285 -5.44 5.59 -9.27
CA MET A 285 -6.05 4.60 -10.18
C MET A 285 -7.55 4.79 -10.52
N ILE A 286 -8.06 6.02 -10.55
CA ILE A 286 -9.46 6.35 -10.79
C ILE A 286 -9.69 6.59 -12.28
N GLY A 287 -10.69 5.93 -12.86
CA GLY A 287 -11.08 6.11 -14.27
C GLY A 287 -10.27 5.23 -15.23
N GLN A 288 -9.70 5.83 -16.27
CA GLN A 288 -8.97 5.11 -17.34
C GLN A 288 -7.44 5.06 -17.14
N GLU A 289 -6.93 5.49 -15.98
CA GLU A 289 -5.49 5.38 -15.71
C GLU A 289 -5.06 3.91 -15.67
N LYS A 290 -3.95 3.62 -16.37
CA LYS A 290 -3.33 2.29 -16.42
C LYS A 290 -1.84 2.39 -16.13
N ILE A 291 -1.31 1.48 -15.32
CA ILE A 291 0.10 1.44 -14.89
C ILE A 291 0.83 0.22 -15.45
N ARG A 292 2.17 0.27 -15.47
CA ARG A 292 3.04 -0.81 -15.97
C ARG A 292 3.82 -1.45 -14.82
N GLY A 293 3.81 -2.78 -14.76
CA GLY A 293 4.66 -3.55 -13.86
C GLY A 293 4.08 -4.93 -13.60
N ILE A 294 4.94 -5.94 -13.42
CA ILE A 294 4.49 -7.28 -13.03
C ILE A 294 4.33 -7.30 -11.52
N ALA A 295 3.14 -7.69 -11.08
CA ALA A 295 2.64 -7.51 -9.73
C ALA A 295 1.62 -8.61 -9.37
N GLY A 296 1.46 -8.91 -8.08
CA GLY A 296 0.44 -9.84 -7.55
C GLY A 296 1.03 -11.15 -7.02
N THR A 297 0.23 -11.89 -6.26
CA THR A 297 0.55 -13.28 -5.86
C THR A 297 0.33 -14.24 -7.03
N PRO A 298 1.27 -15.16 -7.36
CA PRO A 298 1.05 -16.20 -8.38
C PRO A 298 -0.29 -16.94 -8.17
N GLY A 299 -1.01 -17.29 -9.24
CA GLY A 299 -2.36 -17.88 -9.16
C GLY A 299 -3.50 -16.85 -9.00
N TYR A 300 -3.26 -15.72 -8.32
CA TYR A 300 -4.23 -14.61 -8.20
C TYR A 300 -3.99 -13.49 -9.24
N ARG A 301 -2.86 -13.50 -9.96
CA ARG A 301 -2.57 -12.48 -10.99
C ARG A 301 -3.56 -12.56 -12.15
N ALA A 302 -4.14 -11.41 -12.49
CA ALA A 302 -4.87 -11.22 -13.74
C ALA A 302 -3.95 -11.32 -14.97
N PRO A 303 -4.43 -11.77 -16.14
CA PRO A 303 -3.59 -11.95 -17.32
C PRO A 303 -2.98 -10.66 -17.87
N GLU A 304 -3.66 -9.51 -17.73
CA GLU A 304 -3.18 -8.23 -18.28
C GLU A 304 -1.92 -7.69 -17.59
N LEU A 305 -1.72 -7.98 -16.29
CA LEU A 305 -0.56 -7.61 -15.48
C LEU A 305 0.79 -8.05 -16.08
N LEU A 306 0.75 -9.05 -16.96
CA LEU A 306 1.90 -9.84 -17.37
C LEU A 306 2.39 -9.46 -18.78
N TRP A 307 1.63 -8.62 -19.50
CA TRP A 307 1.97 -8.15 -20.85
C TRP A 307 1.78 -6.64 -21.06
N THR A 308 0.77 -6.02 -20.43
CA THR A 308 0.24 -4.72 -20.82
C THR A 308 0.12 -3.75 -19.63
N LEU A 309 -0.55 -2.61 -19.85
CA LEU A 309 -0.89 -1.67 -18.78
C LEU A 309 -2.21 -2.10 -18.13
N TYR A 310 -2.23 -2.21 -16.80
CA TYR A 310 -3.40 -2.67 -16.04
C TYR A 310 -4.04 -1.55 -15.20
N ASN A 311 -5.30 -1.75 -14.83
CA ASN A 311 -6.11 -0.88 -13.96
C ASN A 311 -6.76 -1.72 -12.84
N ALA A 312 -7.75 -1.17 -12.13
CA ALA A 312 -8.53 -1.85 -11.09
C ALA A 312 -9.29 -3.12 -11.56
N GLY A 313 -9.32 -3.42 -12.87
CA GLY A 313 -9.78 -4.71 -13.38
C GLY A 313 -8.98 -5.90 -12.84
N ALA A 314 -7.70 -5.70 -12.54
CA ALA A 314 -6.85 -6.71 -11.94
C ALA A 314 -7.37 -7.13 -10.55
N ASP A 315 -7.83 -6.17 -9.75
CA ASP A 315 -8.35 -6.41 -8.40
C ASP A 315 -9.62 -7.28 -8.42
N TRP A 316 -10.49 -7.09 -9.43
CA TRP A 316 -11.67 -7.93 -9.64
C TRP A 316 -11.35 -9.37 -10.03
N TRP A 317 -10.24 -9.60 -10.73
CA TRP A 317 -9.74 -10.96 -10.99
C TRP A 317 -9.15 -11.58 -9.73
N SER A 318 -8.31 -10.86 -8.97
CA SER A 318 -7.78 -11.33 -7.68
C SER A 318 -8.91 -11.70 -6.72
N PHE A 319 -9.96 -10.89 -6.66
CA PHE A 319 -11.19 -11.17 -5.91
C PHE A 319 -11.91 -12.44 -6.42
N GLY A 320 -12.04 -12.62 -7.73
CA GLY A 320 -12.58 -13.84 -8.34
C GLY A 320 -11.78 -15.09 -8.00
N ALA A 321 -10.45 -15.00 -8.01
CA ALA A 321 -9.55 -16.08 -7.60
C ALA A 321 -9.70 -16.40 -6.11
N THR A 322 -9.73 -15.39 -5.23
CA THR A 322 -10.01 -15.56 -3.80
C THR A 322 -11.35 -16.24 -3.55
N MET A 323 -12.44 -15.83 -4.22
CA MET A 323 -13.74 -16.48 -4.01
C MET A 323 -13.77 -17.91 -4.53
N TYR A 324 -13.13 -18.20 -5.67
CA TYR A 324 -12.97 -19.57 -6.16
C TYR A 324 -12.23 -20.42 -5.13
N GLU A 325 -11.12 -19.91 -4.58
CA GLU A 325 -10.28 -20.61 -3.60
C GLU A 325 -10.97 -20.81 -2.25
N MET A 326 -11.72 -19.81 -1.76
CA MET A 326 -12.57 -19.94 -0.56
C MET A 326 -13.72 -20.93 -0.75
N ALA A 327 -14.23 -21.09 -1.97
CA ALA A 327 -15.36 -21.97 -2.28
C ALA A 327 -14.94 -23.42 -2.63
N THR A 328 -13.72 -23.62 -3.14
CA THR A 328 -13.24 -24.93 -3.62
C THR A 328 -12.07 -25.51 -2.82
N GLY A 329 -11.23 -24.64 -2.24
CA GLY A 329 -9.95 -25.01 -1.62
C GLY A 329 -8.75 -25.01 -2.56
N GLU A 330 -8.94 -24.86 -3.87
CA GLU A 330 -7.86 -24.87 -4.86
C GLU A 330 -7.79 -23.51 -5.59
N LEU A 331 -6.63 -23.17 -6.15
CA LEU A 331 -6.52 -21.98 -7.01
C LEU A 331 -7.13 -22.27 -8.40
N PRO A 332 -7.74 -21.28 -9.07
CA PRO A 332 -8.34 -21.47 -10.40
C PRO A 332 -7.30 -21.75 -11.50
N PHE A 333 -6.04 -21.36 -11.27
CA PHE A 333 -4.89 -21.58 -12.14
C PHE A 333 -3.65 -21.88 -11.29
N SER A 334 -2.70 -22.66 -11.83
CA SER A 334 -1.49 -23.03 -11.08
C SER A 334 -0.62 -21.80 -10.75
N PRO A 335 -0.18 -21.63 -9.48
CA PRO A 335 0.78 -20.60 -9.10
C PRO A 335 2.23 -20.94 -9.49
N SER A 336 2.49 -22.17 -9.96
CA SER A 336 3.84 -22.69 -10.24
C SER A 336 4.40 -22.23 -11.59
N GLY A 337 5.72 -22.40 -11.75
CA GLY A 337 6.43 -22.05 -12.98
C GLY A 337 6.78 -20.57 -13.09
N SER A 338 7.45 -20.22 -14.19
CA SER A 338 7.75 -18.85 -14.58
C SER A 338 6.48 -18.04 -14.87
N ILE A 339 6.63 -16.72 -14.97
CA ILE A 339 5.54 -15.82 -15.38
C ILE A 339 4.96 -16.24 -16.74
N LEU A 340 5.79 -16.70 -17.68
CA LEU A 340 5.34 -17.18 -18.99
C LEU A 340 4.45 -18.42 -18.87
N GLU A 341 4.86 -19.41 -18.07
CA GLU A 341 4.09 -20.65 -17.83
C GLU A 341 2.76 -20.36 -17.11
N GLN A 342 2.76 -19.43 -16.14
CA GLN A 342 1.53 -18.98 -15.48
C GLN A 342 0.52 -18.40 -16.48
N ILE A 343 0.97 -17.64 -17.49
CA ILE A 343 0.05 -17.08 -18.49
C ILE A 343 -0.38 -18.13 -19.51
N LEU A 344 0.52 -19.01 -19.94
CA LEU A 344 0.16 -20.13 -20.81
C LEU A 344 -0.94 -20.98 -20.13
N ALA A 345 -0.85 -21.20 -18.81
CA ALA A 345 -1.93 -21.83 -18.05
C ALA A 345 -3.25 -21.03 -18.09
N ILE A 346 -3.21 -19.72 -17.84
CA ILE A 346 -4.41 -18.84 -17.87
C ILE A 346 -5.05 -18.74 -19.26
N ASN A 347 -4.25 -18.82 -20.33
CA ASN A 347 -4.68 -18.60 -21.71
C ASN A 347 -5.06 -19.90 -22.44
N MET A 348 -4.51 -21.05 -22.03
CA MET A 348 -4.77 -22.37 -22.65
C MET A 348 -5.83 -23.20 -21.91
N TYR A 349 -6.02 -22.98 -20.61
CA TYR A 349 -6.96 -23.74 -19.79
C TYR A 349 -8.14 -22.88 -19.30
N GLN A 350 -9.14 -23.53 -18.70
CA GLN A 350 -10.24 -22.88 -17.99
C GLN A 350 -10.29 -23.44 -16.56
N PRO A 351 -10.69 -22.63 -15.55
CA PRO A 351 -10.84 -23.13 -14.18
C PRO A 351 -11.86 -24.27 -14.13
N ARG A 352 -11.62 -25.26 -13.27
CA ARG A 352 -12.51 -26.42 -13.10
C ARG A 352 -13.57 -26.12 -12.03
N TYR A 353 -14.70 -25.57 -12.43
CA TYR A 353 -15.83 -25.34 -11.54
C TYR A 353 -16.47 -26.68 -11.08
N PRO A 354 -16.45 -27.03 -9.78
CA PRO A 354 -17.02 -28.30 -9.30
C PRO A 354 -18.54 -28.26 -9.18
N GLU A 355 -19.19 -29.41 -9.36
CA GLU A 355 -20.66 -29.58 -9.33
C GLU A 355 -21.30 -29.29 -7.95
N TYR A 356 -20.51 -29.16 -6.88
CA TYR A 356 -21.00 -28.80 -5.55
C TYR A 356 -21.14 -27.28 -5.33
N LEU A 357 -20.70 -26.45 -6.27
CA LEU A 357 -20.94 -25.00 -6.24
C LEU A 357 -22.40 -24.72 -6.60
N SER A 358 -23.04 -23.75 -5.93
CA SER A 358 -24.41 -23.36 -6.28
C SER A 358 -24.46 -22.64 -7.63
N GLU A 359 -25.64 -22.59 -8.23
CA GLU A 359 -25.89 -21.94 -9.53
C GLU A 359 -25.39 -20.49 -9.57
N GLU A 360 -25.53 -19.75 -8.47
CA GLU A 360 -25.05 -18.36 -8.38
C GLU A 360 -23.52 -18.26 -8.39
N MET A 361 -22.79 -19.26 -7.90
CA MET A 361 -21.32 -19.31 -7.95
C MET A 361 -20.84 -19.72 -9.35
N LEU A 362 -21.52 -20.71 -9.96
CA LEU A 362 -21.27 -21.15 -11.33
C LEU A 362 -21.53 -20.03 -12.35
N ASP A 363 -22.44 -19.09 -12.04
CA ASP A 363 -22.68 -17.88 -12.83
C ASP A 363 -21.72 -16.71 -12.47
N LEU A 364 -21.30 -16.57 -11.21
CA LEU A 364 -20.45 -15.47 -10.75
C LEU A 364 -18.97 -15.63 -11.10
N LEU A 365 -18.37 -16.79 -10.79
CA LEU A 365 -16.92 -16.98 -10.91
C LEU A 365 -16.43 -16.83 -12.37
N PRO A 366 -17.11 -17.35 -13.41
CA PRO A 366 -16.73 -17.11 -14.80
C PRO A 366 -16.89 -15.67 -15.28
N LYS A 367 -17.61 -14.81 -14.55
CA LYS A 367 -17.75 -13.37 -14.86
C LYS A 367 -16.62 -12.53 -14.25
N LEU A 368 -16.07 -12.96 -13.10
CA LEU A 368 -14.89 -12.35 -12.47
C LEU A 368 -13.59 -12.86 -13.09
N LEU A 369 -13.50 -14.15 -13.43
CA LEU A 369 -12.35 -14.77 -14.09
C LEU A 369 -12.40 -14.61 -15.63
N ARG A 370 -12.88 -13.46 -16.13
CA ARG A 370 -12.83 -13.14 -17.58
C ARG A 370 -11.44 -12.68 -17.97
N TYR A 371 -10.85 -13.35 -18.97
CA TYR A 371 -9.54 -12.99 -19.52
C TYR A 371 -9.52 -11.54 -20.04
N ASP A 372 -10.54 -11.16 -20.82
CA ASP A 372 -10.75 -9.77 -21.25
C ASP A 372 -11.23 -8.91 -20.07
N GLU A 373 -10.35 -8.01 -19.61
CA GLU A 373 -10.63 -7.01 -18.57
C GLU A 373 -11.88 -6.18 -18.86
N THR A 374 -12.21 -5.89 -20.12
CA THR A 374 -13.33 -5.02 -20.51
C THR A 374 -14.69 -5.69 -20.35
N GLN A 375 -14.71 -7.02 -20.27
CA GLN A 375 -15.91 -7.84 -20.07
C GLN A 375 -15.98 -8.41 -18.64
N ARG A 376 -15.03 -8.05 -17.77
CA ARG A 376 -14.90 -8.57 -16.40
C ARG A 376 -15.88 -7.87 -15.46
N LEU A 377 -16.62 -8.64 -14.67
CA LEU A 377 -17.59 -8.10 -13.72
C LEU A 377 -16.91 -7.15 -12.72
N GLY A 378 -17.52 -5.98 -12.51
CA GLY A 378 -16.97 -4.92 -11.66
C GLY A 378 -16.22 -3.82 -12.42
N LEU A 379 -15.69 -4.11 -13.62
CA LEU A 379 -15.47 -3.09 -14.66
C LEU A 379 -16.69 -3.01 -15.59
N HIS A 380 -17.28 -4.15 -15.93
CA HIS A 380 -18.53 -4.27 -16.67
C HIS A 380 -19.67 -4.69 -15.72
N GLY A 381 -20.72 -3.87 -15.62
CA GLY A 381 -21.85 -4.12 -14.71
C GLY A 381 -21.48 -4.00 -13.22
N HIS A 382 -22.50 -4.10 -12.35
CA HIS A 382 -22.33 -3.89 -10.91
C HIS A 382 -22.32 -5.20 -10.13
N ILE A 383 -21.20 -5.50 -9.47
CA ILE A 383 -21.07 -6.73 -8.66
C ILE A 383 -22.10 -6.81 -7.53
N ARG A 384 -22.51 -5.66 -6.96
CA ARG A 384 -23.51 -5.56 -5.88
C ARG A 384 -24.92 -6.06 -6.28
N GLU A 385 -25.19 -6.16 -7.59
CA GLU A 385 -26.48 -6.60 -8.17
C GLU A 385 -26.50 -8.09 -8.53
N HIS A 386 -25.36 -8.81 -8.39
CA HIS A 386 -25.27 -10.21 -8.78
C HIS A 386 -26.12 -11.12 -7.87
N ALA A 387 -26.79 -12.11 -8.44
CA ALA A 387 -27.77 -12.97 -7.76
C ALA A 387 -27.22 -13.70 -6.52
N PHE A 388 -25.91 -13.94 -6.45
CA PHE A 388 -25.23 -14.46 -5.26
C PHE A 388 -25.43 -13.57 -4.02
N TYR A 389 -25.37 -12.25 -4.20
CA TYR A 389 -25.46 -11.28 -3.10
C TYR A 389 -26.91 -10.84 -2.80
N ARG A 390 -27.93 -11.50 -3.37
CA ARG A 390 -29.36 -11.10 -3.23
C ARG A 390 -29.88 -11.00 -1.79
N THR A 391 -29.19 -11.62 -0.83
CA THR A 391 -29.53 -11.60 0.60
C THR A 391 -28.78 -10.53 1.41
N ILE A 392 -27.88 -9.76 0.77
CA ILE A 392 -27.08 -8.73 1.44
C ILE A 392 -27.78 -7.37 1.31
N ASN A 393 -28.22 -6.81 2.43
CA ASN A 393 -28.43 -5.36 2.49
C ASN A 393 -27.05 -4.69 2.60
N TRP A 394 -26.63 -4.03 1.51
CA TRP A 394 -25.34 -3.34 1.45
C TRP A 394 -25.21 -2.20 2.46
N GLU A 395 -26.31 -1.51 2.81
CA GLU A 395 -26.27 -0.43 3.81
C GLU A 395 -26.05 -0.99 5.23
N ASP A 396 -26.75 -2.08 5.59
CA ASP A 396 -26.57 -2.76 6.88
C ASP A 396 -25.20 -3.44 6.98
N LEU A 397 -24.64 -3.90 5.85
CA LEU A 397 -23.27 -4.41 5.80
C LEU A 397 -22.28 -3.27 6.08
N GLU A 398 -22.34 -2.18 5.33
CA GLU A 398 -21.44 -1.02 5.42
C GLU A 398 -21.45 -0.37 6.82
N HIS A 399 -22.61 -0.31 7.47
CA HIS A 399 -22.77 0.13 8.87
C HIS A 399 -22.53 -0.96 9.93
N ARG A 400 -22.03 -2.15 9.55
CA ARG A 400 -21.76 -3.30 10.44
C ARG A 400 -22.97 -3.76 11.29
N ARG A 401 -24.19 -3.54 10.80
CA ARG A 401 -25.45 -4.00 11.43
C ARG A 401 -25.71 -5.48 11.17
N LEU A 402 -25.20 -6.04 10.06
CA LEU A 402 -25.25 -7.47 9.78
C LEU A 402 -24.27 -8.24 10.69
N LYS A 403 -24.79 -9.20 11.46
CA LYS A 403 -24.00 -10.04 12.36
C LYS A 403 -23.12 -11.04 11.58
N PRO A 404 -21.80 -11.13 11.83
CA PRO A 404 -20.94 -12.13 11.20
C PRO A 404 -21.26 -13.58 11.58
N PRO A 405 -20.99 -14.57 10.70
CA PRO A 405 -21.28 -15.99 10.93
C PRO A 405 -20.30 -16.68 11.89
N PHE A 406 -19.14 -16.08 12.15
CA PHE A 406 -18.12 -16.53 13.09
C PHE A 406 -17.64 -15.33 13.91
N GLN A 407 -17.51 -15.47 15.22
CA GLN A 407 -17.12 -14.38 16.12
C GLN A 407 -16.01 -14.89 17.06
N PRO A 408 -14.75 -14.43 16.91
CA PRO A 408 -13.61 -14.96 17.66
C PRO A 408 -13.45 -14.39 19.07
N GLY A 409 -14.02 -13.20 19.34
CA GLY A 409 -13.77 -12.45 20.58
C GLY A 409 -12.39 -11.78 20.60
N MET A 410 -12.07 -11.13 21.71
CA MET A 410 -10.76 -10.53 21.97
C MET A 410 -10.12 -11.24 23.17
N PRO A 411 -8.90 -11.79 23.07
CA PRO A 411 -8.16 -12.31 24.22
C PRO A 411 -7.67 -11.17 25.13
N SER A 412 -7.33 -11.49 26.37
CA SER A 412 -6.63 -10.59 27.27
C SER A 412 -5.16 -10.45 26.87
N ALA A 413 -4.57 -9.29 27.11
CA ALA A 413 -3.11 -9.11 27.04
C ALA A 413 -2.34 -9.86 28.15
N ASP A 414 -3.05 -10.38 29.15
CA ASP A 414 -2.49 -11.26 30.19
C ASP A 414 -2.58 -12.76 29.82
N ASP A 415 -3.21 -13.11 28.68
CA ASP A 415 -3.23 -14.48 28.14
C ASP A 415 -1.91 -14.82 27.41
N PHE A 416 -0.94 -13.89 27.37
CA PHE A 416 0.31 -14.00 26.61
C PHE A 416 1.56 -13.71 27.46
N ASP A 417 2.58 -14.57 27.28
CA ASP A 417 3.94 -14.38 27.82
C ASP A 417 4.66 -13.16 27.22
N GLU A 418 5.74 -12.70 27.85
CA GLU A 418 6.54 -11.59 27.34
C GLU A 418 7.56 -12.04 26.28
N TYR A 419 7.43 -11.52 25.06
CA TYR A 419 8.35 -11.81 23.96
C TYR A 419 9.41 -10.72 23.81
N GLN A 420 10.69 -11.09 23.90
CA GLN A 420 11.80 -10.14 23.78
C GLN A 420 12.17 -9.90 22.30
N VAL A 421 11.93 -8.67 21.80
CA VAL A 421 12.20 -8.30 20.41
C VAL A 421 13.65 -7.86 20.21
N ALA A 422 14.35 -8.52 19.29
CA ALA A 422 15.73 -8.19 18.90
C ALA A 422 15.76 -6.98 17.94
N PHE A 423 15.71 -5.77 18.51
CA PHE A 423 15.97 -4.52 17.80
C PHE A 423 17.43 -4.39 17.35
N SER A 424 17.68 -3.51 16.39
CA SER A 424 19.01 -3.32 15.80
C SER A 424 19.94 -2.58 16.78
N PRO A 425 21.22 -2.99 16.94
CA PRO A 425 22.16 -2.26 17.77
C PRO A 425 22.48 -0.88 17.15
N HIS A 426 22.57 0.15 18.00
CA HIS A 426 22.83 1.53 17.59
C HIS A 426 24.04 1.63 16.63
N SER A 427 23.84 2.31 15.50
CA SER A 427 24.83 2.43 14.44
C SER A 427 25.19 3.90 14.21
N SER A 428 26.46 4.25 14.39
CA SER A 428 26.93 5.64 14.45
C SER A 428 27.03 6.36 13.09
N ASN A 429 26.28 5.92 12.07
CA ASN A 429 26.43 6.41 10.69
C ASN A 429 25.08 6.72 10.03
N LYS A 430 24.91 8.01 9.70
CA LYS A 430 23.78 8.66 9.01
C LYS A 430 22.44 8.58 9.76
N GLU A 431 21.95 9.75 10.14
CA GLU A 431 20.60 9.97 10.67
C GLU A 431 19.55 9.65 9.58
N THR A 432 18.95 8.45 9.62
CA THR A 432 17.92 8.03 8.65
C THR A 432 16.50 8.43 9.08
N ASN A 433 16.35 9.65 9.60
CA ASN A 433 15.08 10.16 10.10
C ASN A 433 14.14 10.54 8.94
N TRP A 434 13.01 9.85 8.82
CA TRP A 434 12.03 10.07 7.76
C TRP A 434 11.08 11.21 8.18
N LYS A 435 11.15 12.34 7.45
CA LYS A 435 10.28 13.49 7.71
C LYS A 435 8.81 13.11 7.58
N ASP A 436 7.98 13.70 8.44
CA ASP A 436 6.52 13.62 8.44
C ASP A 436 5.93 12.19 8.55
N PHE A 437 6.77 11.21 8.90
CA PHE A 437 6.37 9.82 9.12
C PHE A 437 5.68 9.61 10.47
N SER A 438 6.06 10.34 11.52
CA SER A 438 5.52 10.16 12.87
C SER A 438 4.11 10.76 13.01
N TYR A 439 3.16 9.98 13.51
CA TYR A 439 1.73 10.34 13.62
C TYR A 439 1.03 9.52 14.72
N VAL A 440 -0.02 10.09 15.32
CA VAL A 440 -0.98 9.39 16.19
C VAL A 440 -2.38 9.74 15.70
N ASP A 441 -3.29 8.77 15.58
CA ASP A 441 -4.68 9.05 15.21
C ASP A 441 -5.37 9.81 16.35
N PRO A 442 -5.96 11.00 16.11
CA PRO A 442 -6.66 11.77 17.14
C PRO A 442 -7.89 11.08 17.76
N SER A 443 -8.43 10.05 17.11
CA SER A 443 -9.54 9.23 17.59
C SER A 443 -9.08 8.01 18.42
N TRP A 444 -7.78 7.68 18.43
CA TRP A 444 -7.28 6.62 19.28
C TRP A 444 -7.32 7.07 20.74
N ASN A 445 -8.22 6.46 21.52
CA ASN A 445 -8.41 6.77 22.93
C ASN A 445 -7.34 6.09 23.83
N TRP A 446 -6.07 6.43 23.61
CA TRP A 446 -4.92 5.87 24.33
C TRP A 446 -4.69 6.49 25.73
N GLN A 447 -5.51 7.46 26.12
CA GLN A 447 -5.37 8.21 27.37
C GLN A 447 -6.31 7.76 28.50
N GLU A 448 -7.24 6.86 28.20
CA GLU A 448 -8.20 6.24 29.13
C GLU A 448 -7.80 4.78 29.43
#